data_AF-A0A699V919-F1
#
_entry.id   AF-A0A699V919-F1
#
_cell.length_a   1.000
_cell.length_b   1.000
_cell.length_c   1.000
_cell.angle_alpha   90.00
_cell.angle_beta   90.00
_cell.angle_gamma   90.00
#
_symmetry.space_group_name_H-M   'P 1'
#
loop_
_entity.id
_entity.type
_entity.pdbx_description
1 polymer ?
#
loop_
_entity_poly.entity_id
_entity_poly.type
_entity_poly.pdbx_seq_one_letter_code
_entity_poly.pdbx_strand_id
1 'polypeptide(L)'
;MDVAATAGGAGGAKSPDDVIGKHCNACHGTGLLGSPKIGDSADWGKRAKEQGGLDGLLAKAISGINSMPPKGTCADCSDEELKGAIKKMSGLQ
;
A
#
# COMPACT_ATOMS: atom_id res chain seq x y z
N MET A 1 -8.96 12.10 -28.28
CA MET A 1 -9.08 13.28 -27.41
C MET A 1 -10.38 13.06 -26.70
N ASP A 2 -10.37 12.34 -25.58
CA ASP A 2 -11.60 11.98 -24.88
C ASP A 2 -11.42 12.25 -23.39
N VAL A 3 -12.40 12.99 -22.89
CA VAL A 3 -12.37 13.85 -21.72
C VAL A 3 -13.13 13.17 -20.57
N ALA A 4 -12.79 13.61 -19.36
CA ALA A 4 -13.62 13.65 -18.14
C ALA A 4 -13.42 12.52 -17.11
N ALA A 5 -12.69 12.86 -16.05
CA ALA A 5 -13.26 12.86 -14.71
C ALA A 5 -12.48 13.85 -13.83
N THR A 6 -13.06 15.03 -13.59
CA THR A 6 -12.67 15.90 -12.48
C THR A 6 -13.71 15.78 -11.38
N ALA A 7 -13.33 15.22 -10.23
CA ALA A 7 -13.98 15.45 -8.94
C ALA A 7 -12.87 15.82 -7.94
N GLY A 8 -12.97 17.01 -7.34
CA GLY A 8 -12.04 17.50 -6.32
C GLY A 8 -12.22 16.80 -4.96
N GLY A 9 -11.30 16.88 -4.00
CA GLY A 9 -10.10 17.70 -3.94
C GLY A 9 -9.14 17.30 -2.81
N ALA A 10 -8.13 18.16 -2.60
CA ALA A 10 -6.97 18.08 -1.70
C ALA A 10 -5.78 17.22 -2.19
N GLY A 11 -4.97 17.80 -3.08
CA GLY A 11 -3.75 17.20 -3.62
C GLY A 11 -4.07 16.17 -4.70
N GLY A 12 -3.44 16.25 -5.87
CA GLY A 12 -3.65 15.23 -6.91
C GLY A 12 -3.42 13.83 -6.32
N ALA A 13 -4.38 12.93 -6.51
CA ALA A 13 -4.29 11.56 -6.02
C ALA A 13 -2.94 10.96 -6.40
N LYS A 14 -2.14 10.61 -5.40
CA LYS A 14 -0.78 10.10 -5.57
C LYS A 14 -0.86 8.76 -6.30
N SER A 15 0.03 8.57 -7.26
CA SER A 15 0.11 7.27 -7.92
C SER A 15 0.60 6.21 -6.93
N PRO A 16 0.17 4.94 -7.05
CA PRO A 16 0.69 3.86 -6.22
C PRO A 16 2.21 3.78 -6.23
N ASP A 17 2.84 3.98 -7.40
CA ASP A 17 4.29 3.94 -7.56
C ASP A 17 4.98 5.09 -6.80
N ASP A 18 4.39 6.30 -6.78
CA ASP A 18 4.90 7.41 -5.97
C ASP A 18 4.82 7.13 -4.47
N VAL A 19 3.68 6.60 -4.01
CA VAL A 19 3.49 6.24 -2.59
C VAL A 19 4.50 5.17 -2.18
N ILE A 20 4.66 4.13 -3.00
CA ILE A 20 5.62 3.05 -2.76
C ILE A 20 7.04 3.61 -2.71
N GLY A 21 7.43 4.38 -3.72
CA GLY A 21 8.78 4.93 -3.83
C GLY A 21 9.15 5.84 -2.66
N LYS A 22 8.20 6.68 -2.20
CA LYS A 22 8.43 7.66 -1.12
C LYS A 22 8.36 7.07 0.27
N HIS A 23 7.47 6.11 0.51
CA HIS A 23 7.12 5.68 1.87
C HIS A 23 7.35 4.19 2.13
N CYS A 24 7.01 3.32 1.18
CA CYS A 24 6.98 1.87 1.43
C CYS A 24 8.31 1.16 1.11
N ASN A 25 9.05 1.68 0.13
CA ASN A 25 10.23 1.01 -0.42
C ASN A 25 11.37 0.83 0.59
N ALA A 26 11.49 1.73 1.57
CA ALA A 26 12.54 1.68 2.59
C ALA A 26 12.58 0.34 3.35
N CYS A 27 11.41 -0.27 3.57
CA CYS A 27 11.32 -1.59 4.19
C CYS A 27 10.97 -2.68 3.18
N HIS A 28 9.93 -2.47 2.37
CA HIS A 28 9.39 -3.49 1.48
C HIS A 28 10.25 -3.75 0.24
N GLY A 29 11.20 -2.88 -0.12
CA GLY A 29 12.08 -3.09 -1.26
C GLY A 29 13.00 -4.30 -1.09
N THR A 30 13.63 -4.43 0.08
CA THR A 30 14.55 -5.55 0.40
C THR A 30 13.96 -6.57 1.36
N GLY A 31 12.82 -6.26 1.99
CA GLY A 31 12.21 -7.10 3.03
C GLY A 31 12.78 -6.83 4.42
N LEU A 32 13.15 -5.58 4.70
CA LEU A 32 13.76 -5.17 5.96
C LEU A 32 12.83 -5.48 7.14
N LEU A 33 13.39 -5.93 8.26
CA LEU A 33 12.63 -6.33 9.46
C LEU A 33 11.57 -7.42 9.20
N GLY A 34 11.72 -8.21 8.14
CA GLY A 34 10.73 -9.24 7.76
C GLY A 34 9.48 -8.68 7.08
N SER A 35 9.54 -7.45 6.55
CA SER A 35 8.46 -6.90 5.73
C SER A 35 8.29 -7.71 4.44
N PRO A 36 7.05 -7.90 3.95
CA PRO A 36 6.82 -8.61 2.69
C PRO A 36 7.44 -7.83 1.52
N LYS A 37 8.19 -8.50 0.66
CA LYS A 37 8.92 -7.84 -0.43
C LYS A 37 7.95 -7.41 -1.54
N ILE A 38 8.25 -6.28 -2.18
CA ILE A 38 7.52 -5.83 -3.36
C ILE A 38 7.65 -6.90 -4.46
N GLY A 39 6.51 -7.35 -5.00
CA GLY A 39 6.45 -8.38 -6.03
C GLY A 39 6.46 -9.83 -5.51
N ASP A 40 6.61 -10.06 -4.20
CA ASP A 40 6.50 -11.40 -3.61
C ASP A 40 5.03 -11.78 -3.39
N SER A 41 4.30 -12.02 -4.48
CA SER A 41 2.87 -12.34 -4.43
C SER A 41 2.56 -13.58 -3.60
N ALA A 42 3.52 -14.49 -3.38
CA ALA A 42 3.34 -15.65 -2.54
C ALA A 42 3.27 -15.27 -1.04
N ASP A 43 4.24 -14.49 -0.54
CA ASP A 43 4.22 -13.99 0.85
C ASP A 43 3.01 -13.08 1.08
N TRP A 44 2.75 -12.16 0.15
CA TRP A 44 1.58 -11.29 0.23
C TRP A 44 0.26 -12.08 0.20
N GLY A 45 0.16 -13.12 -0.63
CA GLY A 45 -1.03 -13.98 -0.70
C GLY A 45 -1.29 -14.73 0.61
N LYS A 46 -0.24 -15.23 1.28
CA LYS A 46 -0.36 -15.86 2.60
C LYS A 46 -0.86 -14.86 3.64
N ARG A 47 -0.25 -13.67 3.70
CA ARG A 47 -0.63 -12.61 4.64
C ARG A 47 -2.04 -12.10 4.37
N ALA A 48 -2.42 -11.91 3.10
CA ALA A 48 -3.78 -11.54 2.74
C ALA A 48 -4.79 -12.55 3.29
N LYS A 49 -4.57 -13.85 3.08
CA LYS A 49 -5.46 -14.89 3.62
C LYS A 49 -5.58 -14.83 5.15
N GLU A 50 -4.47 -14.61 5.85
CA GLU A 50 -4.46 -14.49 7.31
C GLU A 50 -5.17 -13.23 7.82
N GLN A 51 -5.16 -12.14 7.06
CA GLN A 51 -5.72 -10.85 7.47
C GLN A 51 -7.14 -10.59 6.95
N GLY A 52 -7.73 -11.48 6.14
CA GLY A 52 -9.07 -11.29 5.56
C GLY A 52 -9.06 -10.59 4.19
N GLY A 53 -8.04 -10.86 3.39
CA GLY A 53 -7.85 -10.33 2.04
C GLY A 53 -7.17 -8.97 2.02
N LEU A 54 -7.39 -8.24 0.93
CA LEU A 54 -6.75 -6.96 0.68
C LEU A 54 -7.23 -5.86 1.64
N ASP A 55 -8.50 -5.87 2.04
CA ASP A 55 -9.05 -4.91 3.00
C ASP A 55 -8.45 -5.12 4.40
N GLY A 56 -8.17 -6.38 4.76
CA GLY A 56 -7.43 -6.71 5.98
C GLY A 56 -6.01 -6.16 5.99
N LEU A 57 -5.29 -6.31 4.86
CA LEU A 57 -3.96 -5.73 4.69
C LEU A 57 -3.99 -4.20 4.80
N LEU A 58 -5.00 -3.56 4.20
CA LEU A 58 -5.21 -2.12 4.30
C LEU A 58 -5.44 -1.69 5.76
N ALA A 59 -6.31 -2.39 6.49
CA ALA A 59 -6.58 -2.10 7.90
C ALA A 59 -5.29 -2.18 8.74
N LYS A 60 -4.44 -3.19 8.52
CA LYS A 60 -3.14 -3.31 9.20
C LYS A 60 -2.15 -2.23 8.78
N ALA A 61 -2.14 -1.84 7.50
CA ALA A 61 -1.31 -0.74 7.03
C ALA A 61 -1.73 0.58 7.69
N ILE A 62 -3.03 0.83 7.85
CA ILE A 62 -3.57 2.02 8.52
C ILE A 62 -3.22 2.01 10.01
N SER A 63 -3.50 0.90 10.73
CA SER A 63 -3.26 0.80 12.17
C SER A 63 -1.78 0.70 12.55
N GLY A 64 -0.94 0.23 11.63
CA GLY A 64 0.40 -0.26 11.93
C GLY A 64 0.38 -1.68 12.49
N ILE A 65 1.51 -2.38 12.35
CA ILE A 65 1.71 -3.75 12.87
C ILE A 65 3.20 -4.01 13.09
N ASN A 66 3.58 -4.49 14.29
CA ASN A 66 4.97 -4.75 14.66
C ASN A 66 5.88 -3.54 14.38
N SER A 67 6.87 -3.70 13.50
CA SER A 67 7.79 -2.64 13.07
C SER A 67 7.26 -1.75 11.94
N MET A 68 6.06 -2.03 11.40
CA MET A 68 5.41 -1.20 10.39
C MET A 68 4.64 -0.06 11.07
N PRO A 69 5.02 1.22 10.85
CA PRO A 69 4.32 2.36 11.41
C PRO A 69 2.89 2.51 10.85
N PRO A 70 1.98 3.18 11.58
CA PRO A 70 0.67 3.55 11.06
C PRO A 70 0.76 4.27 9.71
N LYS A 71 -0.15 3.93 8.80
CA LYS A 71 -0.21 4.39 7.40
C LYS A 71 1.09 4.20 6.60
N GLY A 72 1.98 3.30 7.03
CA GLY A 72 3.27 3.07 6.35
C GLY A 72 4.10 4.34 6.21
N THR A 73 4.04 5.25 7.19
CA THR A 73 4.67 6.60 7.19
C THR A 73 4.04 7.65 6.26
N CYS A 74 3.01 7.30 5.48
CA CYS A 74 2.29 8.26 4.66
C CYS A 74 1.09 8.85 5.42
N ALA A 75 1.34 9.83 6.28
CA ALA A 75 0.30 10.44 7.12
C ALA A 75 -0.80 11.15 6.29
N ASP A 76 -0.42 11.68 5.14
CA ASP A 76 -1.27 12.40 4.20
C ASP A 76 -1.85 11.50 3.08
N CYS A 77 -1.61 10.19 3.13
CA CYS A 77 -2.25 9.28 2.18
C CYS A 77 -3.72 9.02 2.55
N SER A 78 -4.58 8.99 1.53
CA SER A 78 -5.93 8.44 1.65
C SER A 78 -5.89 6.91 1.71
N ASP A 79 -6.97 6.30 2.19
CA ASP A 79 -7.09 4.85 2.25
C ASP A 79 -7.04 4.21 0.85
N GLU A 80 -7.51 4.93 -0.18
CA GLU A 80 -7.48 4.52 -1.58
C GLU A 80 -6.05 4.51 -2.14
N GLU A 81 -5.25 5.53 -1.81
CA GLU A 81 -3.83 5.61 -2.18
C GLU A 81 -3.03 4.46 -1.53
N LEU A 82 -3.27 4.20 -0.24
CA LEU A 82 -2.67 3.07 0.47
C LEU A 82 -3.12 1.73 -0.12
N LYS A 83 -4.41 1.57 -0.43
CA LYS A 83 -4.94 0.36 -1.06
C LYS A 83 -4.30 0.11 -2.43
N GLY A 84 -4.14 1.16 -3.24
CA GLY A 84 -3.45 1.10 -4.53
C GLY A 84 -1.99 0.67 -4.39
N ALA A 85 -1.26 1.25 -3.43
CA ALA A 85 0.11 0.85 -3.12
C ALA A 85 0.20 -0.62 -2.69
N ILE A 86 -0.71 -1.09 -1.81
CA ILE A 86 -0.75 -2.49 -1.37
C ILE A 86 -1.01 -3.43 -2.56
N LYS A 87 -1.99 -3.13 -3.42
CA LYS A 87 -2.25 -3.92 -4.64
C LYS A 87 -1.01 -4.03 -5.52
N LYS A 88 -0.36 -2.89 -5.77
CA LYS A 88 0.83 -2.83 -6.61
C LYS A 88 2.02 -3.59 -6.00
N MET A 89 2.25 -3.49 -4.69
CA MET A 89 3.31 -4.24 -4.00
C MET A 89 3.02 -5.74 -3.93
N SER A 90 1.76 -6.10 -3.72
CA SER A 90 1.36 -7.50 -3.52
C SER A 90 1.11 -8.27 -4.80
N GLY A 91 0.82 -7.57 -5.91
CA GLY A 91 0.34 -8.20 -7.14
C GLY A 91 -1.05 -8.84 -7.00
N LEU A 92 -1.76 -8.57 -5.91
CA LEU A 92 -3.11 -9.06 -5.65
C LEU A 92 -4.13 -8.10 -6.28
N GLN A 93 -5.20 -8.65 -6.87
CA GLN A 93 -6.29 -7.88 -7.49
C GLN A 93 -7.47 -7.68 -6.55
#